data_AF-A0A519MFZ9-F1
#
_entry.id   AF-A0A519MFZ9-F1
#
_cell.length_a   1.000
_cell.length_b   1.000
_cell.length_c   1.000
_cell.angle_alpha   90.00
_cell.angle_beta   90.00
_cell.angle_gamma   90.00
#
_symmetry.space_group_name_H-M   'P 1'
#
loop_
_entity.id
_entity.type
_entity.pdbx_description
1 polymer ?
#
loop_
_entity_poly.entity_id
_entity_poly.type
_entity_poly.pdbx_seq_one_letter_code
_entity_poly.pdbx_strand_id
1 'polypeptide(L)'
;MKMTLTTGALIAALAGCTAFAYLWIDRSVTLSYVKQSADASHTSIHSLERLLGAAWSDMSESAVLEKLQAEAARYPNEGIVVKKEDGAIWFDEIRFNFEQGQLKNVGRP
;
A
#
# COMPACT_ATOMS: atom_id res chain seq x y z
N MET A 1 24.48 -53.61 -12.26
CA MET A 1 23.14 -53.21 -11.76
C MET A 1 23.18 -52.19 -10.63
N LYS A 2 24.08 -52.27 -9.63
CA LYS A 2 24.20 -51.24 -8.57
C LYS A 2 24.67 -49.87 -9.07
N MET A 3 25.64 -49.84 -10.00
CA MET A 3 26.24 -48.61 -10.52
C MET A 3 25.27 -47.76 -11.38
N THR A 4 24.39 -48.42 -12.15
CA THR A 4 23.36 -47.74 -12.96
C THR A 4 22.25 -47.14 -12.08
N LEU A 5 21.94 -47.80 -10.95
CA LEU A 5 20.96 -47.30 -9.97
C LEU A 5 21.49 -46.06 -9.24
N THR A 6 22.77 -46.05 -8.85
CA THR A 6 23.41 -44.90 -8.21
C THR A 6 23.53 -43.71 -9.17
N THR A 7 23.86 -43.95 -10.45
CA THR A 7 23.90 -42.88 -11.46
C THR A 7 22.52 -42.30 -11.73
N GLY A 8 21.48 -43.14 -11.82
CA GLY A 8 20.10 -42.68 -11.96
C GLY A 8 19.63 -41.84 -10.78
N ALA A 9 19.95 -42.25 -9.56
CA ALA A 9 19.65 -41.49 -8.35
C ALA A 9 20.36 -40.13 -8.32
N LEU A 10 21.62 -40.07 -8.77
CA LEU A 10 22.38 -38.83 -8.85
C LEU A 10 21.76 -37.84 -9.85
N ILE A 11 21.36 -38.33 -11.04
CA ILE A 11 20.70 -37.52 -12.06
C ILE A 11 19.36 -36.98 -11.54
N ALA A 12 18.55 -37.82 -10.89
CA ALA A 12 17.29 -37.40 -10.30
C ALA A 12 17.49 -36.36 -9.20
N ALA A 13 18.51 -36.52 -8.35
CA ALA A 13 18.85 -35.56 -7.32
C ALA A 13 19.29 -34.22 -7.93
N LEU A 14 20.15 -34.23 -8.95
CA LEU A 14 20.59 -33.03 -9.68
C LEU A 14 19.41 -32.29 -10.34
N ALA A 15 18.51 -33.03 -11.00
CA ALA A 15 17.31 -32.47 -11.60
C ALA A 15 16.39 -31.85 -10.54
N GLY A 16 16.19 -32.54 -9.42
CA GLY A 16 15.44 -32.03 -8.27
C GLY A 16 16.04 -30.75 -7.71
N CYS A 17 17.35 -30.72 -7.45
CA CYS A 17 18.06 -29.54 -6.98
C CYS A 17 17.89 -28.36 -7.94
N THR A 18 17.99 -28.61 -9.25
CA THR A 18 17.81 -27.57 -10.28
C THR A 18 16.39 -27.02 -10.28
N ALA A 19 15.39 -27.90 -10.19
CA ALA A 19 13.97 -27.50 -10.13
C ALA A 19 13.67 -26.68 -8.85
N PHE A 20 14.17 -27.11 -7.69
CA PHE A 20 14.01 -26.37 -6.44
C PHE A 20 14.70 -25.01 -6.48
N ALA A 21 15.92 -24.93 -7.05
CA ALA A 21 16.61 -23.66 -7.23
C ALA A 21 15.83 -22.71 -8.14
N TYR A 22 15.27 -23.21 -9.25
CA TYR A 22 14.44 -22.41 -10.14
C TYR A 22 13.19 -21.88 -9.44
N LEU A 23 12.43 -22.75 -8.75
CA LEU A 23 11.23 -22.35 -8.02
C LEU A 23 11.53 -21.35 -6.89
N TRP A 24 12.69 -21.51 -6.22
CA TRP A 24 13.12 -20.58 -5.18
C TRP A 24 13.43 -19.19 -5.76
N ILE A 25 14.15 -19.13 -6.88
CA ILE A 25 14.48 -17.87 -7.55
C ILE A 25 13.21 -17.19 -8.05
N ASP A 26 12.36 -17.91 -8.78
CA ASP A 26 11.10 -17.38 -9.33
C ASP A 26 10.24 -16.77 -8.23
N ARG A 27 9.99 -17.53 -7.15
CA ARG A 27 9.22 -17.06 -6.01
C ARG A 27 9.86 -15.86 -5.29
N SER A 28 11.19 -15.84 -5.19
CA SER A 28 11.92 -14.71 -4.57
C SER A 28 11.81 -13.44 -5.40
N VAL A 29 11.89 -13.57 -6.72
CA VAL A 29 11.74 -12.46 -7.67
C VAL A 29 10.32 -11.93 -7.63
N THR A 30 9.30 -12.79 -7.74
CA THR A 30 7.90 -12.37 -7.62
C THR A 30 7.63 -11.66 -6.31
N LEU A 31 8.12 -12.21 -5.18
CA LEU A 31 7.96 -11.56 -3.87
C LEU A 31 8.62 -10.18 -3.84
N SER A 32 9.80 -10.03 -4.45
CA SER A 32 10.52 -8.76 -4.50
C SER A 32 9.76 -7.72 -5.31
N TYR A 33 9.19 -8.09 -6.46
CA TYR A 33 8.37 -7.19 -7.29
C TYR A 33 7.08 -6.77 -6.59
N VAL A 34 6.37 -7.71 -5.95
CA VAL A 34 5.15 -7.41 -5.22
C VAL A 34 5.44 -6.45 -4.06
N LYS A 35 6.53 -6.69 -3.31
CA LYS A 35 6.97 -5.78 -2.25
C LYS A 35 7.33 -4.40 -2.80
N GLN A 36 8.15 -4.34 -3.85
CA GLN A 36 8.57 -3.08 -4.44
C GLN A 36 7.38 -2.27 -4.97
N SER A 37 6.40 -2.93 -5.59
CA SER A 37 5.17 -2.28 -6.05
C SER A 37 4.34 -1.75 -4.88
N ALA A 38 4.20 -2.53 -3.81
CA ALA A 38 3.49 -2.10 -2.60
C ALA A 38 4.20 -0.92 -1.93
N ASP A 39 5.53 -1.00 -1.79
CA ASP A 39 6.37 0.04 -1.18
C ASP A 39 6.34 1.33 -2.01
N ALA A 40 6.39 1.23 -3.34
CA ALA A 40 6.29 2.38 -4.23
C ALA A 40 4.92 3.08 -4.14
N SER A 41 3.84 2.29 -4.11
CA SER A 41 2.48 2.82 -3.95
C SER A 41 2.32 3.50 -2.59
N HIS A 42 2.74 2.84 -1.51
CA HIS A 42 2.69 3.39 -0.16
C HIS A 42 3.52 4.66 -0.03
N THR A 43 4.73 4.69 -0.60
CA THR A 43 5.60 5.88 -0.57
C THR A 43 5.00 7.06 -1.35
N SER A 44 4.34 6.77 -2.48
CA SER A 44 3.67 7.79 -3.30
C SER A 44 2.48 8.38 -2.57
N ILE A 45 1.60 7.53 -2.02
CA ILE A 45 0.45 7.96 -1.19
C ILE A 45 0.96 8.80 -0.02
N HIS A 46 1.96 8.33 0.72
CA HIS A 46 2.47 9.04 1.88
C HIS A 46 3.14 10.38 1.52
N SER A 47 3.71 10.50 0.32
CA SER A 47 4.22 11.77 -0.19
C SER A 47 3.10 12.75 -0.56
N LEU A 48 1.99 12.24 -1.12
CA LEU A 48 0.78 13.04 -1.39
C LEU A 48 0.09 13.47 -0.10
N GLU A 49 -0.03 12.59 0.90
CA GLU A 49 -0.56 12.91 2.23
C GLU A 49 0.24 14.06 2.88
N ARG A 50 1.58 13.97 2.87
CA ARG A 50 2.44 15.05 3.38
C ARG A 50 2.28 16.35 2.60
N LEU A 51 2.18 16.27 1.26
CA LEU A 51 1.97 17.44 0.42
C LEU A 51 0.62 18.11 0.70
N LEU A 52 -0.44 17.32 0.83
CA LEU A 52 -1.79 17.80 1.15
C LEU A 52 -1.84 18.38 2.56
N GLY A 53 -1.26 17.69 3.54
CA GLY A 53 -1.15 18.19 4.91
C GLY A 53 -0.40 19.51 5.01
N ALA A 54 0.68 19.68 4.24
CA ALA A 54 1.40 20.96 4.16
C ALA A 54 0.58 22.04 3.46
N ALA A 55 -0.12 21.69 2.37
CA ALA A 55 -0.94 22.63 1.61
C ALA A 55 -2.16 23.13 2.40
N TRP A 56 -2.72 22.28 3.26
CA TRP A 56 -3.91 22.57 4.06
C TRP A 56 -3.58 22.76 5.54
N SER A 57 -2.32 23.05 5.87
CA SER A 57 -1.87 23.35 7.24
C SER A 57 -2.77 24.41 7.86
N ASP A 58 -3.13 24.20 9.12
CA ASP A 58 -3.91 25.14 9.94
C ASP A 58 -5.35 25.41 9.44
N MET A 59 -5.80 24.67 8.42
CA MET A 59 -7.18 24.75 7.94
C MET A 59 -8.14 24.21 9.00
N SER A 60 -9.24 24.92 9.24
CA SER A 60 -10.23 24.48 10.23
C SER A 60 -10.90 23.18 9.79
N GLU A 61 -11.29 22.36 10.78
CA GLU A 61 -11.98 21.09 10.54
C GLU A 61 -13.23 21.27 9.65
N SER A 62 -14.00 22.34 9.88
CA SER A 62 -15.19 22.66 9.07
C SER A 62 -14.87 22.93 7.61
N ALA A 63 -13.78 23.65 7.33
CA ALA A 63 -13.36 24.00 5.98
C ALA A 63 -12.81 22.78 5.23
N VAL A 64 -12.10 21.89 5.93
CA VAL A 64 -11.66 20.61 5.37
C VAL A 64 -12.87 19.73 5.04
N LEU A 65 -13.83 19.62 5.96
CA LEU A 65 -15.05 18.83 5.74
C LEU A 65 -15.84 19.32 4.52
N GLU A 66 -16.03 20.63 4.40
CA GLU A 66 -16.77 21.25 3.29
C GLU A 66 -16.08 20.95 1.94
N LYS A 67 -14.75 21.07 1.88
CA LYS A 67 -13.98 20.77 0.66
C LYS A 67 -14.10 19.30 0.26
N LEU A 68 -13.99 18.40 1.22
CA LEU A 68 -14.07 16.96 0.97
C LEU A 68 -15.49 16.54 0.53
N GLN A 69 -16.53 17.09 1.15
CA GLN A 69 -17.91 16.86 0.73
C GLN A 69 -18.20 17.44 -0.66
N ALA A 70 -17.68 18.63 -0.96
CA ALA A 70 -17.82 19.24 -2.28
C ALA A 70 -17.14 18.39 -3.37
N GLU A 71 -15.99 17.80 -3.07
CA GLU A 71 -15.30 16.91 -4.01
C GLU A 71 -16.05 15.59 -4.20
N ALA A 72 -16.51 14.95 -3.10
CA ALA A 72 -17.36 13.76 -3.20
C ALA A 72 -18.64 14.01 -4.02
N ALA A 73 -19.24 15.20 -3.87
CA ALA A 73 -20.42 15.60 -4.63
C ALA A 73 -20.15 15.86 -6.13
N ARG A 74 -18.90 16.18 -6.52
CA ARG A 74 -18.51 16.32 -7.93
C ARG A 74 -18.40 14.97 -8.64
N TYR A 75 -18.13 13.90 -7.90
CA TYR A 75 -17.95 12.55 -8.41
C TYR A 75 -18.94 11.56 -7.77
N PRO A 76 -20.26 11.76 -7.94
CA PRO A 76 -21.28 10.97 -7.24
C PRO A 76 -21.27 9.48 -7.63
N ASN A 77 -20.68 9.14 -8.77
CA ASN A 77 -20.60 7.76 -9.27
C ASN A 77 -19.36 7.01 -8.78
N GLU A 78 -18.41 7.69 -8.14
CA GLU A 78 -17.17 7.06 -7.66
C GLU A 78 -17.32 6.46 -6.26
N GLY A 79 -18.47 6.67 -5.61
CA GLY A 79 -18.77 6.08 -4.31
C GLY A 79 -17.90 6.62 -3.16
N ILE A 80 -17.34 7.82 -3.33
CA ILE A 80 -16.49 8.49 -2.35
C ILE A 80 -17.24 8.68 -1.03
N VAL A 81 -16.65 8.20 0.06
CA VAL A 81 -17.25 8.22 1.39
C VAL A 81 -16.52 9.22 2.29
N VAL A 82 -17.24 10.26 2.72
CA VAL A 82 -16.75 11.21 3.72
C VAL A 82 -17.39 10.92 5.07
N LYS A 83 -16.58 10.58 6.07
CA LYS A 83 -17.04 10.25 7.43
C LYS A 83 -16.28 11.05 8.48
N LYS A 84 -16.93 11.32 9.60
CA LYS A 84 -16.28 11.89 10.78
C LYS A 84 -16.38 10.89 11.92
N GLU A 85 -15.24 10.34 12.32
CA GLU A 85 -15.14 9.31 13.36
C GLU A 85 -13.88 9.58 14.20
N ASP A 86 -13.98 9.39 15.51
CA ASP A 86 -12.85 9.48 16.46
C ASP A 86 -12.02 10.76 16.39
N GLY A 87 -12.67 11.92 16.17
CA GLY A 87 -12.00 13.22 16.08
C GLY A 87 -11.16 13.41 14.80
N ALA A 88 -11.35 12.55 13.81
CA ALA A 88 -10.77 12.65 12.48
C ALA A 88 -11.86 12.72 11.40
N ILE A 89 -11.49 13.29 10.25
CA ILE A 89 -12.30 13.18 9.03
C ILE A 89 -11.65 12.13 8.14
N TRP A 90 -12.46 11.23 7.62
CA TRP A 90 -12.08 10.20 6.68
C TRP A 90 -12.63 10.55 5.31
N PHE A 91 -11.75 10.50 4.30
CA PHE A 91 -12.09 10.55 2.89
C PHE A 91 -11.65 9.22 2.28
N ASP A 92 -12.59 8.31 2.11
CA ASP A 92 -12.32 6.89 1.87
C ASP A 92 -11.34 6.33 2.90
N GLU A 93 -10.16 5.89 2.47
CA GLU A 93 -9.11 5.32 3.31
C GLU A 93 -8.13 6.37 3.87
N ILE A 94 -8.27 7.65 3.47
CA ILE A 94 -7.37 8.73 3.88
C ILE A 94 -7.93 9.43 5.12
N ARG A 95 -7.11 9.44 6.18
CA ARG A 95 -7.43 10.08 7.46
C ARG A 95 -6.90 11.51 7.51
N PHE A 96 -7.71 12.44 7.98
CA PHE A 96 -7.35 13.82 8.27
C PHE A 96 -7.35 14.01 9.79
N ASN A 97 -6.18 14.34 10.35
CA ASN A 97 -6.00 14.46 11.78
C ASN A 97 -5.99 15.92 12.20
N PHE A 98 -6.79 16.24 13.21
CA PHE A 98 -6.98 17.59 13.69
C PHE A 98 -6.40 17.74 15.10
N GLU A 99 -5.76 18.88 15.35
CA GLU A 99 -5.28 19.30 16.66
C GLU A 99 -5.84 20.70 16.93
N GLN A 100 -6.50 20.91 18.07
CA GLN A 100 -7.13 22.19 18.41
C GLN A 100 -8.11 22.72 17.34
N GLY A 101 -8.76 21.82 16.59
CA GLY A 101 -9.71 22.17 15.52
C GLY A 101 -9.06 22.58 14.19
N GLN A 102 -7.75 22.45 14.08
CA GLN A 102 -6.95 22.75 12.89
C GLN A 102 -6.32 21.48 12.32
N LEU A 103 -6.19 21.40 11.00
CA LEU A 103 -5.57 20.27 10.34
C LEU A 103 -4.08 20.22 10.70
N LYS A 104 -3.67 19.13 11.36
CA LYS A 104 -2.30 18.91 11.80
C LYS A 104 -1.50 18.11 10.78
N ASN A 105 -2.10 17.02 10.29
CA ASN A 105 -1.52 16.16 9.27
C ASN A 105 -2.62 15.36 8.55
N VAL A 106 -2.22 14.73 7.46
CA VAL A 106 -3.04 13.80 6.67
C VAL A 106 -2.30 12.46 6.63
N GLY A 107 -3.03 11.36 6.69
CA GLY A 107 -2.50 10.00 6.71
C GLY A 107 -2.47 9.38 8.10
N ARG A 108 -1.69 8.30 8.24
CA ARG A 108 -1.49 7.65 9.54
C ARG A 108 -0.69 8.58 10.49
N PRO A 109 -1.07 8.65 11.79
CA PRO A 109 -0.37 9.47 12.78
C PRO A 109 1.07 9.02 13.02
#